data_AF-A0A8T3PHC9-F1
#
_entry.id   AF-A0A8T3PHC9-F1
#
_cell.length_a   1.000
_cell.length_b   1.000
_cell.length_c   1.000
_cell.angle_alpha   90.00
_cell.angle_beta   90.00
_cell.angle_gamma   90.00
#
_symmetry.space_group_name_H-M   'P 1'
#
loop_
_entity.id
_entity.type
_entity.pdbx_description
1 polymer ?
#
loop_
_entity_poly.entity_id
_entity_poly.type
_entity_poly.pdbx_seq_one_letter_code
_entity_poly.pdbx_strand_id
1 'polypeptide(L)'
;VAALYAAGRRALPAIRTLITVLPLLGLLGTVSGMIHTFEVITTFGGANRRGIAAGISEALVATLTGLVTALSGLYFSVHLETRAHRIPAEAETLLRAD
;
A
#
# COMPACT_ATOMS: atom_id res chain seq x y z
N VAL A 1 15.36 2.49 -25.37
CA VAL A 1 14.19 3.10 -24.69
C VAL A 1 12.95 2.21 -24.75
N ALA A 2 12.53 1.74 -25.93
CA ALA A 2 11.35 0.86 -26.09
C ALA A 2 11.37 -0.43 -25.23
N ALA A 3 12.53 -1.09 -25.08
CA ALA A 3 12.67 -2.29 -24.24
C ALA A 3 12.49 -2.00 -22.74
N LEU A 4 13.02 -0.87 -22.25
CA LEU A 4 12.84 -0.42 -20.85
C LEU A 4 11.37 -0.09 -20.55
N TYR A 5 10.65 0.47 -21.55
CA TYR A 5 9.21 0.74 -21.48
C TYR A 5 8.35 -0.53 -21.52
N ALA A 6 8.71 -1.50 -22.37
CA ALA A 6 8.03 -2.79 -22.41
C ALA A 6 8.18 -3.56 -21.08
N ALA A 7 9.36 -3.48 -20.46
CA ALA A 7 9.58 -4.01 -19.12
C ALA A 7 8.76 -3.27 -18.05
N GLY A 8 8.73 -1.93 -18.09
CA GLY A 8 7.93 -1.10 -17.18
C GLY A 8 6.42 -1.39 -17.25
N ARG A 9 5.86 -1.55 -18.47
CA ARG A 9 4.44 -1.91 -18.67
C ARG A 9 4.07 -3.27 -18.07
N ARG A 10 4.98 -4.25 -18.11
CA ARG A 10 4.76 -5.56 -17.48
C ARG A 10 4.73 -5.48 -15.95
N ALA A 11 5.44 -4.51 -15.36
CA ALA A 11 5.49 -4.32 -13.92
C ALA A 11 4.30 -3.51 -13.35
N LEU A 12 3.63 -2.67 -14.15
CA LEU A 12 2.50 -1.84 -13.69
C LEU A 12 1.34 -2.64 -13.04
N PRO A 13 0.88 -3.78 -13.60
CA PRO A 13 -0.15 -4.59 -12.95
C PRO A 13 0.30 -5.14 -11.59
N ALA A 14 1.55 -5.59 -11.48
CA ALA A 14 2.12 -6.08 -10.24
C ALA A 14 2.18 -4.99 -9.16
N ILE A 15 2.57 -3.77 -9.53
CA ILE A 15 2.56 -2.60 -8.64
C ILE A 15 1.14 -2.33 -8.12
N ARG A 16 0.11 -2.34 -8.99
CA ARG A 16 -1.29 -2.18 -8.56
C ARG A 16 -1.73 -3.26 -7.58
N THR A 17 -1.36 -4.52 -7.82
CA THR A 17 -1.70 -5.60 -6.89
C THR A 17 -1.06 -5.40 -5.52
N LEU A 18 0.21 -5.02 -5.46
CA LEU A 18 0.89 -4.73 -4.19
C LEU A 18 0.23 -3.57 -3.44
N ILE A 19 -0.17 -2.52 -4.15
CA ILE A 19 -0.89 -1.38 -3.56
C ILE A 19 -2.20 -1.83 -2.92
N THR A 20 -2.95 -2.73 -3.58
CA THR A 20 -4.20 -3.26 -3.02
C THR A 20 -4.01 -4.15 -1.79
N VAL A 21 -2.82 -4.73 -1.61
CA VAL A 21 -2.49 -5.57 -0.45
C VAL A 21 -2.06 -4.75 0.77
N LEU A 22 -1.50 -3.54 0.58
CA LEU A 22 -1.05 -2.67 1.68
C LEU A 22 -2.12 -2.38 2.75
N PRO A 23 -3.39 -2.04 2.41
CA PRO A 23 -4.44 -1.86 3.41
C PRO A 23 -4.75 -3.14 4.21
N LEU A 24 -4.67 -4.30 3.56
CA LEU A 24 -4.89 -5.60 4.20
C LEU A 24 -3.77 -5.91 5.21
N LEU A 25 -2.53 -5.50 4.91
CA LEU A 25 -1.42 -5.58 5.86
C LEU A 25 -1.62 -4.66 7.08
N GLY A 26 -2.14 -3.44 6.87
CA GLY A 26 -2.51 -2.56 7.98
C GLY A 26 -3.59 -3.16 8.88
N LEU A 27 -4.56 -3.86 8.28
CA LEU A 27 -5.60 -4.60 8.99
C LEU A 27 -5.02 -5.80 9.76
N LEU A 28 -4.02 -6.51 9.21
CA LEU A 28 -3.30 -7.53 10.00
C LEU A 28 -2.62 -6.95 11.24
N GLY A 29 -2.06 -5.74 11.14
CA GLY A 29 -1.49 -5.04 12.29
C GLY A 29 -2.51 -4.68 13.37
N THR A 30 -3.78 -4.42 13.00
CA THR A 30 -4.84 -4.20 14.00
C THR A 30 -5.12 -5.46 14.79
N VAL A 31 -5.13 -6.63 14.12
CA VAL A 31 -5.31 -7.92 14.79
C VAL A 31 -4.19 -8.14 15.80
N SER A 32 -2.94 -7.85 15.44
CA SER A 32 -1.80 -7.94 16.36
C SER A 32 -1.95 -7.02 17.59
N GLY A 33 -2.30 -5.74 17.39
CA GLY A 33 -2.49 -4.80 18.50
C GLY A 33 -3.66 -5.16 19.42
N MET A 34 -4.73 -5.73 18.85
CA MET A 34 -5.86 -6.23 19.64
C MET A 34 -5.52 -7.51 20.41
N ILE A 35 -4.66 -8.39 19.90
CA ILE A 35 -4.13 -9.54 20.64
C ILE A 35 -3.36 -9.07 21.88
N HIS A 36 -2.46 -8.10 21.71
CA HIS A 36 -1.70 -7.53 22.84
C HIS A 36 -2.63 -6.85 23.87
N THR A 37 -3.68 -6.16 23.39
CA THR A 37 -4.72 -5.59 24.27
C THR A 37 -5.41 -6.68 25.10
N PHE A 38 -5.75 -7.81 24.49
CA PHE A 38 -6.36 -8.95 25.19
C PHE A 38 -5.43 -9.53 26.25
N GLU A 39 -4.13 -9.66 25.97
CA GLU A 39 -3.15 -10.16 26.93
C GLU A 39 -3.02 -9.25 28.17
N VAL A 40 -3.07 -7.93 27.97
CA VAL A 40 -3.11 -6.97 29.08
C VAL A 40 -4.37 -7.15 29.92
N ILE A 41 -5.52 -7.40 29.28
CA ILE A 41 -6.79 -7.63 29.99
C ILE A 41 -6.70 -8.91 30.81
N THR A 42 -6.20 -10.02 30.26
CA THR A 42 -6.12 -11.31 30.97
C THR A 42 -5.11 -11.27 32.12
N THR A 43 -4.02 -10.53 31.97
CA THR A 43 -2.95 -10.47 32.98
C THR A 43 -3.29 -9.53 34.13
N PHE A 44 -3.90 -8.37 33.84
CA PHE A 44 -4.17 -7.33 34.83
C PHE A 44 -5.66 -7.20 35.20
N GLY A 45 -6.53 -8.07 34.69
CA GLY A 45 -7.97 -8.08 34.99
C GLY A 45 -8.69 -6.78 34.61
N GLY A 46 -8.15 -5.99 33.68
CA GLY A 46 -8.67 -4.67 33.33
C GLY A 46 -8.23 -3.51 34.25
N ALA A 47 -7.43 -3.76 35.30
CA ALA A 47 -6.91 -2.70 36.16
C ALA A 47 -5.95 -1.77 35.40
N ASN A 48 -5.22 -2.30 34.41
CA ASN A 48 -4.29 -1.52 33.60
C ASN A 48 -4.96 -0.89 32.37
N ARG A 49 -5.79 0.14 32.59
CA ARG A 49 -6.46 0.89 31.51
C ARG A 49 -5.49 1.54 30.52
N ARG A 50 -4.29 1.91 30.98
CA ARG A 50 -3.25 2.51 30.12
C ARG A 50 -2.71 1.50 29.11
N GLY A 51 -2.44 0.26 29.54
CA GLY A 51 -1.98 -0.81 28.64
C GLY A 51 -3.03 -1.17 27.59
N ILE A 52 -4.31 -1.20 27.99
CA ILE A 52 -5.44 -1.44 27.06
C ILE A 52 -5.51 -0.31 26.01
N ALA A 53 -5.46 0.94 26.44
CA ALA A 53 -5.48 2.09 25.54
C ALA A 53 -4.27 2.10 24.58
N ALA A 54 -3.10 1.67 25.06
CA ALA A 54 -1.90 1.58 24.25
C ALA A 54 -2.04 0.54 23.12
N GLY A 55 -2.53 -0.67 23.40
CA GLY A 55 -2.72 -1.70 22.38
C GLY A 55 -3.77 -1.33 21.32
N ILE A 56 -4.83 -0.63 21.72
CA ILE A 56 -5.81 -0.08 20.77
C ILE A 56 -5.17 1.02 19.92
N SER A 57 -4.40 1.93 20.53
CA SER A 57 -3.69 2.98 19.79
C SER A 57 -2.72 2.40 18.78
N GLU A 58 -1.99 1.34 19.13
CA GLU A 58 -1.09 0.63 18.22
C GLU A 58 -1.85 0.05 17.02
N ALA A 59 -3.00 -0.59 17.26
CA ALA A 59 -3.86 -1.10 16.20
C ALA A 59 -4.31 0.03 15.24
N LEU A 60 -4.69 1.19 15.77
CA LEU A 60 -5.08 2.34 14.95
C LEU A 60 -3.91 2.90 14.11
N VAL A 61 -2.71 2.97 14.68
CA VAL A 61 -1.51 3.41 13.95
C VAL A 61 -1.16 2.44 12.82
N ALA A 62 -1.31 1.13 13.04
CA ALA A 62 -1.12 0.13 11.98
C ALA A 62 -2.10 0.33 10.80
N THR A 63 -3.37 0.66 11.09
CA THR A 63 -4.35 0.98 10.04
C THR A 63 -3.96 2.24 9.28
N LEU A 64 -3.60 3.30 10.01
CA LEU A 64 -3.23 4.58 9.42
C LEU A 64 -2.04 4.40 8.47
N THR A 65 -0.99 3.70 8.91
CA THR A 65 0.21 3.48 8.11
C THR A 65 -0.07 2.63 6.85
N GLY A 66 -0.90 1.59 6.96
CA GLY A 66 -1.34 0.79 5.81
C GLY A 66 -2.11 1.62 4.77
N LEU A 67 -3.03 2.46 5.22
CA LEU A 67 -3.82 3.35 4.34
C LEU A 67 -2.98 4.45 3.70
N VAL A 68 -2.11 5.12 4.47
CA VAL A 68 -1.22 6.17 3.95
C VAL A 68 -0.30 5.60 2.88
N THR A 69 0.30 4.44 3.14
CA THR A 69 1.20 3.79 2.17
C THR A 69 0.44 3.38 0.90
N ALA A 70 -0.78 2.85 1.02
CA ALA A 70 -1.62 2.50 -0.12
C ALA A 70 -2.02 3.73 -0.96
N LEU A 71 -2.40 4.83 -0.32
CA LEU A 71 -2.75 6.09 -0.99
C LEU A 71 -1.56 6.68 -1.75
N SER A 72 -0.39 6.75 -1.12
CA SER A 72 0.84 7.21 -1.77
C SER A 72 1.22 6.30 -2.94
N GLY A 73 1.10 4.98 -2.77
CA GLY A 73 1.35 4.01 -3.84
C GLY A 73 0.39 4.18 -5.02
N LEU A 74 -0.90 4.39 -4.77
CA LEU A 74 -1.90 4.62 -5.80
C LEU A 74 -1.60 5.88 -6.61
N TYR A 75 -1.26 6.98 -5.94
CA TYR A 75 -0.85 8.23 -6.59
C TYR A 75 0.32 8.00 -7.55
N PHE A 76 1.36 7.29 -7.08
CA PHE A 76 2.53 7.01 -7.90
C PHE A 76 2.22 6.06 -9.07
N SER A 77 1.39 5.03 -8.85
CA SER A 77 0.98 4.09 -9.90
C SER A 77 0.26 4.80 -11.04
N VAL A 78 -0.67 5.71 -10.73
CA VAL A 78 -1.40 6.48 -11.76
C VAL A 78 -0.47 7.41 -12.53
N HIS A 79 0.50 8.01 -11.84
CA HIS A 79 1.50 8.88 -12.49
C HIS A 79 2.41 8.09 -13.45
N LEU A 80 2.85 6.90 -13.05
CA LEU A 80 3.64 6.00 -13.91
C LEU A 80 2.84 5.50 -15.11
N GLU A 81 1.57 5.12 -14.90
CA GLU A 81 0.67 4.66 -15.97
C GLU A 81 0.43 5.76 -17.00
N THR A 82 0.20 7.00 -16.55
CA THR A 82 0.07 8.18 -17.43
C THR A 82 1.32 8.41 -18.29
N ARG A 83 2.52 8.27 -17.71
CA ARG A 83 3.78 8.38 -18.47
C ARG A 83 3.96 7.23 -19.46
N ALA A 84 3.60 6.01 -19.07
CA ALA A 84 3.68 4.83 -19.91
C ALA A 84 2.75 4.90 -21.14
N HIS A 85 1.61 5.58 -21.02
CA HIS A 85 0.63 5.75 -22.12
C HIS A 85 0.94 6.92 -23.07
N ARG A 86 1.67 7.96 -22.66
CA ARG A 86 1.94 9.14 -23.51
C ARG A 86 3.04 8.93 -24.56
N ILE A 87 3.95 7.99 -24.32
CA ILE A 87 5.16 7.79 -25.15
C ILE A 87 4.99 6.80 -26.33
N PRO A 88 4.06 5.81 -26.34
CA PRO A 88 3.82 5.04 -27.56
C PRO A 88 3.25 5.89 -28.72
N ALA A 89 2.57 7.00 -28.45
CA ALA A 89 2.01 7.89 -29.48
C ALA A 89 3.10 8.61 -30.32
N GLU A 90 4.27 8.86 -29.75
CA GLU A 90 5.41 9.46 -30.46
C GLU A 90 6.22 8.41 -31.23
N ALA A 91 6.27 7.16 -30.73
CA ALA A 91 6.97 6.07 -31.40
C ALA A 91 6.22 5.56 -32.64
N GLU A 92 4.88 5.56 -32.61
CA GLU A 92 4.05 5.11 -33.74
C GLU A 92 3.95 6.15 -34.86
N THR A 93 4.07 7.44 -34.54
CA THR A 93 4.10 8.52 -35.55
C THR A 93 5.44 8.59 -36.28
N LEU A 94 6.56 8.26 -35.63
CA LEU A 94 7.87 8.13 -36.29
C LEU A 94 7.97 6.89 -37.20
N LEU A 95 7.30 5.78 -36.86
CA LEU A 95 7.26 4.57 -37.70
C LEU A 95 6.33 4.72 -38.92
N ARG A 96 5.41 5.69 -38.90
CA ARG A 96 4.53 6.03 -40.04
C ARG A 96 5.06 7.15 -40.93
N ALA A 97 6.18 7.78 -40.54
CA ALA A 97 6.79 8.88 -41.27
C ALA A 97 7.92 8.44 -42.24
N ASP A 98 8.29 7.15 -42.23
CA ASP A 98 9.06 6.45 -43.26
C ASP A 98 8.14 5.56 -44.11
#